data_AF-A0A7K4GZH7-F1
#
_entry.id   AF-A0A7K4GZH7-F1
#
_cell.length_a   1.000
_cell.length_b   1.000
_cell.length_c   1.000
_cell.angle_alpha   90.00
_cell.angle_beta   90.00
_cell.angle_gamma   90.00
#
_symmetry.space_group_name_H-M   'P 1'
#
loop_
_entity.id
_entity.type
_entity.pdbx_description
1 polymer ?
#
loop_
_entity_poly.entity_id
_entity_poly.type
_entity_poly.pdbx_seq_one_letter_code
_entity_poly.pdbx_strand_id
1 'polypeptide(L)' 'MNCNINIKHMEKNIIYRVFDSKKRYRQSYSAKLKGSFGWAVDCANSEKGFIYEDTINQNLETVKSKLVYPEERNKK' A
#
# COMPACT_ATOMS: atom_id res chain seq x y z
N MET A 1 37.09 -2.28 7.07
CA MET A 1 36.12 -2.89 6.12
C MET A 1 35.12 -1.80 5.77
N ASN A 2 35.30 -1.15 4.63
CA ASN A 2 34.48 -0.01 4.22
C ASN A 2 33.29 -0.53 3.41
N CYS A 3 32.12 -0.61 4.05
CA CYS A 3 30.88 -0.91 3.35
C CYS A 3 30.38 0.35 2.63
N ASN A 4 30.88 0.58 1.42
CA ASN A 4 30.25 1.51 0.47
C ASN A 4 28.94 0.90 -0.02
N ILE A 5 27.85 1.19 0.68
CA ILE A 5 26.51 0.85 0.20
C ILE A 5 26.14 1.88 -0.85
N ASN A 6 26.23 1.44 -2.12
CA ASN A 6 25.80 2.19 -3.28
C ASN A 6 24.25 2.25 -3.27
N ILE A 7 23.67 3.23 -2.57
CA ILE A 7 22.21 3.45 -2.56
C ILE A 7 21.80 4.09 -3.89
N LYS A 8 21.74 3.27 -4.93
CA LYS A 8 21.06 3.60 -6.20
C LYS A 8 19.93 2.62 -6.46
N HIS A 9 19.03 2.49 -5.50
CA HIS A 9 17.68 2.04 -5.79
C HIS A 9 16.72 2.92 -4.98
N MET A 10 16.25 3.98 -5.63
CA MET A 10 15.09 4.74 -5.17
C MET A 10 13.85 3.88 -5.46
N GLU A 11 13.80 2.68 -4.85
CA GLU A 11 12.59 1.86 -4.89
C GLU A 11 11.52 2.65 -4.16
N LYS A 12 10.53 3.13 -4.91
CA LYS A 12 9.33 3.69 -4.32
C LYS A 12 8.73 2.58 -3.46
N ASN A 13 8.87 2.69 -2.14
CA ASN A 13 8.34 1.70 -1.21
C ASN A 13 6.84 1.92 -1.13
N ILE A 14 6.09 1.31 -2.05
CA ILE A 14 4.65 1.39 -2.07
C ILE A 14 4.08 0.31 -1.15
N ILE A 15 3.14 0.70 -0.30
CA ILE A 15 2.42 -0.16 0.62
C ILE A 15 0.92 0.01 0.43
N TYR A 16 0.20 -1.09 0.25
CA TYR A 16 -1.24 -1.14 0.24
C TYR A 16 -1.75 -1.39 1.67
N ARG A 17 -2.29 -0.35 2.30
CA ARG A 17 -2.88 -0.43 3.63
C ARG A 17 -4.37 -0.71 3.53
N VAL A 18 -4.80 -1.83 4.11
CA VAL A 18 -6.19 -2.27 4.15
C VAL A 18 -6.83 -1.81 5.45
N PHE A 19 -7.99 -1.19 5.31
CA PHE A 19 -8.85 -0.74 6.40
C PHE A 19 -10.20 -1.43 6.28
N ASP A 20 -10.89 -1.64 7.40
CA ASP A 20 -12.26 -2.15 7.40
C ASP A 20 -13.29 -1.06 7.07
N SER A 21 -14.57 -1.45 7.00
CA SER A 21 -15.70 -0.53 6.82
C SER A 21 -15.79 0.59 7.88
N LYS A 22 -15.18 0.39 9.06
CA LYS A 22 -15.10 1.38 10.15
C LYS A 22 -13.80 2.20 10.11
N LYS A 23 -13.04 2.13 9.01
CA LYS A 23 -11.72 2.77 8.82
C LYS A 23 -10.67 2.36 9.86
N ARG A 24 -10.81 1.16 10.46
CA ARG A 24 -9.80 0.59 11.36
C ARG A 24 -8.75 -0.13 10.53
N TYR A 25 -7.49 0.15 10.83
CA TYR A 25 -6.37 -0.55 10.20
C TYR A 25 -6.47 -2.05 10.44
N ARG A 26 -6.26 -2.83 9.38
CA ARG A 26 -6.21 -4.30 9.45
C ARG A 26 -4.82 -4.81 9.16
N GLN A 27 -4.34 -4.57 7.94
CA GLN A 27 -3.08 -5.13 7.45
C GLN A 27 -2.50 -4.25 6.35
N SER A 28 -1.20 -4.41 6.12
CA SER A 28 -0.46 -3.76 5.05
C SER A 28 0.20 -4.80 4.15
N TYR A 29 0.21 -4.56 2.85
CA TYR A 29 0.89 -5.38 1.86
C TYR A 29 1.91 -4.55 1.09
N SER A 30 3.11 -5.08 0.87
CA SER A 30 4.13 -4.39 0.08
C SER A 30 3.88 -4.62 -1.41
N ALA A 31 3.87 -3.55 -2.20
CA ALA A 31 3.75 -3.62 -3.65
C ALA A 31 4.92 -4.36 -4.32
N LYS A 32 6.05 -4.55 -3.60
CA LYS A 32 7.19 -5.35 -4.07
C LYS A 32 6.83 -6.83 -4.28
N LEU A 33 5.83 -7.33 -3.55
CA LEU A 33 5.35 -8.70 -3.70
C LEU A 33 4.36 -8.77 -4.85
N LYS A 34 4.62 -9.65 -5.82
CA LYS A 34 3.74 -9.89 -6.96
C LYS A 34 2.39 -10.44 -6.45
N GLY A 35 1.29 -9.79 -6.81
CA GLY A 35 -0.06 -10.19 -6.38
C GLY A 35 -0.52 -9.58 -5.05
N SER A 36 0.34 -8.81 -4.37
CA SER A 36 0.03 -8.12 -3.10
C SER A 36 -1.24 -7.26 -3.15
N PHE A 37 -1.46 -6.54 -4.25
CA PHE A 37 -2.66 -5.75 -4.46
C PHE A 37 -3.92 -6.62 -4.52
N GLY A 38 -3.86 -7.79 -5.18
CA GLY A 38 -4.98 -8.74 -5.23
C GLY A 38 -5.36 -9.22 -3.84
N TRP A 39 -4.37 -9.61 -3.02
CA TRP A 39 -4.61 -10.00 -1.62
C TRP A 39 -5.21 -8.87 -0.79
N ALA A 40 -4.74 -7.63 -1.00
CA ALA A 40 -5.30 -6.46 -0.35
C ALA A 40 -6.78 -6.25 -0.74
N VAL A 41 -7.12 -6.42 -2.03
CA VAL A 41 -8.50 -6.34 -2.55
C VAL A 41 -9.37 -7.44 -1.97
N ASP A 42 -8.88 -8.68 -1.89
CA ASP A 42 -9.63 -9.79 -1.31
C ASP A 42 -9.96 -9.54 0.17
N CYS A 43 -8.98 -9.06 0.95
CA CYS A 43 -9.20 -8.65 2.34
C CYS A 43 -10.19 -7.50 2.45
N ALA A 44 -10.03 -6.45 1.64
CA ALA A 44 -10.93 -5.31 1.65
C ALA A 44 -12.36 -5.72 1.25
N ASN A 45 -12.52 -6.63 0.30
CA ASN A 45 -13.83 -7.17 -0.09
C ASN A 45 -14.51 -7.92 1.04
N SER A 46 -13.78 -8.81 1.72
CA SER A 46 -14.31 -9.57 2.86
C SER A 46 -14.78 -8.64 3.99
N GLU A 47 -14.06 -7.55 4.24
CA GLU A 47 -14.32 -6.62 5.35
C GLU A 47 -15.21 -5.42 4.94
N LYS A 48 -15.65 -5.36 3.66
CA LYS A 48 -16.29 -4.18 3.04
C LYS A 48 -15.51 -2.89 3.31
N GLY A 49 -14.20 -3.01 3.20
CA GLY A 49 -13.21 -2.04 3.60
C GLY A 49 -12.64 -1.21 2.46
N PHE A 50 -11.52 -0.56 2.76
CA PHE A 50 -10.85 0.43 1.91
C PHE A 50 -9.37 0.11 1.79
N ILE A 51 -8.75 0.46 0.68
CA ILE A 51 -7.30 0.31 0.49
C ILE A 51 -6.70 1.65 0.14
N TYR A 52 -5.67 2.03 0.89
CA TYR A 52 -4.84 3.19 0.61
C TYR A 52 -3.47 2.72 0.12
N GLU A 53 -3.05 3.28 -1.01
CA GLU A 53 -1.69 3.18 -1.52
C GLU A 53 -0.85 4.29 -0.89
N ASP A 54 0.05 3.88 0.00
CA ASP A 54 0.97 4.77 0.67
C ASP A 54 2.37 4.62 0.07
N THR A 55 2.96 5.74 -0.36
CA THR A 55 4.34 5.80 -0.82
C THR A 55 5.24 6.19 0.34
N ILE A 56 6.19 5.33 0.68
CA ILE A 56 7.11 5.51 1.80
C ILE A 56 8.51 5.92 1.29
N ASN A 57 9.12 6.91 1.93
CA ASN A 57 10.49 7.32 1.65
C ASN A 57 11.53 6.41 2.34
N GLN A 58 12.81 6.74 2.20
CA GLN A 58 13.90 6.00 2.86
C GLN A 58 13.93 6.18 4.38
N ASN A 59 13.28 7.22 4.90
CA ASN A 59 13.15 7.50 6.33
C ASN A 59 11.94 6.81 6.97
N LEU A 60 11.27 5.90 6.24
CA LEU A 60 10.04 5.23 6.67
C LEU A 60 8.83 6.16 6.88
N GLU A 61 8.89 7.37 6.34
CA GLU A 61 7.80 8.35 6.41
C GLU A 61 6.87 8.21 5.20
N THR A 62 5.57 8.39 5.43
CA THR A 62 4.57 8.35 4.35
C THR A 62 4.58 9.70 3.62
N VAL A 63 5.03 9.69 2.37
CA VAL A 63 5.12 10.90 1.53
C VAL A 63 3.79 11.18 0.83
N LYS A 64 3.08 10.12 0.46
CA LYS A 64 1.82 10.21 -0.27
C LYS A 64 0.90 9.08 0.16
N SER A 65 -0.39 9.40 0.28
CA SER A 65 -1.45 8.42 0.50
C SER A 65 -2.54 8.63 -0.54
N LYS A 66 -3.02 7.56 -1.16
CA LYS A 66 -4.09 7.60 -2.16
C LYS A 66 -5.06 6.46 -1.94
N LEU A 67 -6.37 6.75 -1.89
CA LEU A 67 -7.39 5.70 -1.92
C LEU A 67 -7.35 5.02 -3.30
N VAL A 68 -7.09 3.71 -3.32
CA VAL A 68 -7.06 2.88 -4.53
C VAL A 68 -8.17 1.84 -4.56
N TYR A 69 -8.85 1.60 -3.43
CA TYR A 69 -10.01 0.72 -3.36
C TYR A 69 -11.02 1.19 -2.30
N PRO A 70 -12.34 1.12 -2.55
CA PRO A 70 -12.96 0.75 -3.82
C PRO A 70 -12.63 1.80 -4.88
N GLU A 71 -12.23 1.37 -6.09
CA GLU A 71 -12.18 2.30 -7.22
C GLU A 71 -13.58 2.88 -7.36
N GLU A 72 -13.70 4.21 -7.39
CA GLU A 72 -14.94 4.86 -7.79
C GLU A 72 -15.23 4.41 -9.23
N ARG A 73 -15.90 3.26 -9.37
CA ARG A 73 -16.59 2.90 -10.59
C ARG A 73 -17.67 3.95 -10.71
N ASN A 74 -17.35 4.99 -11.46
CA ASN A 74 -18.25 5.99 -11.95
C ASN A 74 -19.45 5.22 -12.52
N LYS A 75 -20.53 5.10 -11.72
CA LYS A 75 -21.78 4.48 -12.15
C LYS A 75 -22.35 5.44 -13.19
N LYS A 76 -22.07 5.13 -14.45
CA LYS A 76 -22.70 5.78 -15.59
C LYS A 76 -24.08 5.17 -15.83
#